data_AF-A0A418SGW7-F1
#
_entry.id   AF-A0A418SGW7-F1
#
_cell.length_a   1.000
_cell.length_b   1.000
_cell.length_c   1.000
_cell.angle_alpha   90.00
_cell.angle_beta   90.00
_cell.angle_gamma   90.00
#
_symmetry.space_group_name_H-M   'P 1'
#
loop_
_entity.id
_entity.type
_entity.pdbx_description
1 polymer ?
#
loop_
_entity_poly.entity_id
_entity_poly.type
_entity_poly.pdbx_seq_one_letter_code
_entity_poly.pdbx_strand_id
1 'polypeptide(L)'
;MKAPISQIRLVPGAALGALVLAFPGLAWAEDFTLRSAITSVTLFPDAATVRRAVSYDLPAGDHRLILTDVPMIDPSGLRVSGSAGVLGAVAYRDDFVPPRNAEDSAAITAARDRIAALEAQIEGVQDRARAEDLQAEAAMARVDFLSRMATGDTPQDPAALRDLLALVSDEGLKARQEAEAARQRARTIREEIDPLETDLDLARTALAALQTEDPDRAWLTVEIHADAPISGQLGLSYLTGGAGWQPAYDFNLSTDDEAPALSVTRAAQITQSTGEDWSDVTLHLSTARPSGQTEPGELWPTPLRIGDPGPAPMPLQRLNTAKAGALMDEAFVAAPVADNGITMTYEFPRAVSVASGADALRLDMGQKDLTPDLYARAVPMLDDIAYLVAGFRNDTGEALLPTNAAQFFVDGTYAGRRTIPLLPAGEDADWSFGPLDGLRLSRVVEDRSEGDEGLLRRSGKLNETVTLRLRNLTDRAWPVRLMDQVPYSEQQDLTINWQADPMPGVTDPDGRRGLLEWHFDLAPEAERDVTLSYEASWPADKVLQ
;
A
#
# COMPACT_ATOMS: atom_id res chain seq x y z
N MET A 1 102.95 -16.52 -38.70
CA MET A 1 101.97 -16.85 -39.75
C MET A 1 100.89 -15.78 -39.76
N LYS A 2 100.71 -15.16 -40.94
CA LYS A 2 99.61 -14.30 -41.46
C LYS A 2 98.69 -13.50 -40.48
N ALA A 3 98.73 -12.18 -40.64
CA ALA A 3 97.77 -11.15 -40.21
C ALA A 3 96.42 -11.25 -41.00
N PRO A 4 95.35 -10.41 -40.81
CA PRO A 4 95.32 -9.06 -40.19
C PRO A 4 93.97 -8.53 -39.55
N ILE A 5 94.01 -7.27 -39.03
CA ILE A 5 92.94 -6.19 -39.04
C ILE A 5 91.65 -6.44 -38.19
N SER A 6 90.98 -5.52 -37.46
CA SER A 6 90.92 -4.04 -37.38
C SER A 6 90.45 -3.57 -35.99
N GLN A 7 90.65 -2.28 -35.72
CA GLN A 7 90.25 -1.48 -34.56
C GLN A 7 88.74 -1.16 -34.49
N ILE A 8 88.26 -0.76 -33.30
CA ILE A 8 87.48 0.47 -32.98
C ILE A 8 87.56 0.62 -31.43
N ARG A 9 88.34 1.57 -30.87
CA ARG A 9 88.00 2.98 -30.49
C ARG A 9 86.80 3.10 -29.53
N LEU A 10 86.72 3.99 -28.52
CA LEU A 10 87.61 4.88 -27.76
C LEU A 10 86.68 5.59 -26.72
N VAL A 11 87.13 5.77 -25.47
CA VAL A 11 86.81 6.86 -24.47
C VAL A 11 85.43 6.97 -23.75
N PRO A 12 85.31 7.79 -22.67
CA PRO A 12 84.79 7.35 -21.37
C PRO A 12 83.63 8.27 -20.88
N GLY A 13 83.25 8.20 -19.60
CA GLY A 13 82.36 9.22 -19.04
C GLY A 13 81.98 8.92 -17.60
N ALA A 14 82.33 9.82 -16.70
CA ALA A 14 82.12 9.76 -15.26
C ALA A 14 80.63 9.67 -14.88
N ALA A 15 80.32 8.90 -13.83
CA ALA A 15 79.04 8.97 -13.14
C ALA A 15 79.27 9.52 -11.74
N LEU A 16 78.80 10.75 -11.51
CA LEU A 16 78.58 11.34 -10.19
C LEU A 16 77.62 10.45 -9.40
N GLY A 17 77.99 10.11 -8.17
CA GLY A 17 77.09 9.47 -7.22
C GLY A 17 75.97 10.44 -6.79
N ALA A 18 74.74 10.11 -7.16
CA ALA A 18 73.55 10.75 -6.62
C ALA A 18 73.17 10.07 -5.30
N LEU A 19 73.31 10.81 -4.20
CA LEU A 19 72.82 10.47 -2.88
C LEU A 19 71.28 10.52 -2.93
N VAL A 20 70.63 9.37 -3.07
CA VAL A 20 69.17 9.24 -2.94
C VAL A 20 68.84 9.37 -1.45
N LEU A 21 68.40 10.56 -1.04
CA LEU A 21 67.71 10.78 0.23
C LEU A 21 66.38 10.01 0.17
N ALA A 22 66.36 8.81 0.74
CA ALA A 22 65.12 8.13 1.10
C ALA A 22 64.46 8.93 2.23
N PHE A 23 63.57 9.85 1.87
CA PHE A 23 62.57 10.34 2.81
C PHE A 23 61.65 9.14 3.11
N PRO A 24 61.52 8.70 4.37
CA PRO A 24 60.38 7.88 4.73
C PRO A 24 59.17 8.81 4.54
N GLY A 25 58.39 8.55 3.48
CA GLY A 25 57.07 9.15 3.38
C GLY A 25 56.36 8.80 4.67
N LEU A 26 56.06 9.81 5.49
CA LEU A 26 55.04 9.68 6.51
C LEU A 26 53.82 9.13 5.78
N ALA A 27 53.44 7.89 6.06
CA ALA A 27 52.18 7.33 5.59
C ALA A 27 51.09 8.07 6.37
N TRP A 28 50.70 9.24 5.86
CA TRP A 28 49.46 9.88 6.24
C TRP A 28 48.37 9.01 5.65
N ALA A 29 47.41 8.59 6.48
CA ALA A 29 46.24 7.90 5.99
C ALA A 29 45.58 8.78 4.93
N GLU A 30 45.59 8.33 3.67
CA GLU A 30 45.03 9.09 2.57
C GLU A 30 43.50 8.90 2.59
N ASP A 31 42.78 10.01 2.52
CA ASP A 31 41.31 10.02 2.58
C ASP A 31 40.75 9.90 1.16
N PHE A 32 39.92 8.88 0.93
CA PHE A 32 39.22 8.67 -0.33
C PHE A 32 37.72 8.88 -0.13
N THR A 33 37.20 9.97 -0.67
CA THR A 33 35.75 10.23 -0.67
C THR A 33 35.09 9.45 -1.78
N LEU A 34 34.14 8.59 -1.44
CA LEU A 34 33.43 7.71 -2.36
C LEU A 34 31.91 7.90 -2.23
N ARG A 35 31.18 7.62 -3.32
CA ARG A 35 29.72 7.48 -3.31
C ARG A 35 29.36 6.02 -3.56
N SER A 36 28.47 5.48 -2.75
CA SER A 36 27.94 4.12 -2.94
C SER A 36 26.64 4.12 -3.74
N ALA A 37 26.36 2.99 -4.39
CA ALA A 37 25.11 2.79 -5.12
C ALA A 37 24.31 1.66 -4.46
N ILE A 38 22.99 1.82 -4.40
CA ILE A 38 22.09 0.76 -3.95
C ILE A 38 22.05 -0.30 -5.05
N THR A 39 22.38 -1.54 -4.68
CA THR A 39 22.41 -2.67 -5.62
C THR A 39 21.19 -3.57 -5.47
N SER A 40 20.73 -3.78 -4.24
CA SER A 40 19.56 -4.60 -3.97
C SER A 40 18.83 -4.18 -2.71
N VAL A 41 17.53 -4.42 -2.71
CA VAL A 41 16.64 -4.13 -1.59
C VAL A 41 15.79 -5.36 -1.31
N THR A 42 15.68 -5.73 -0.03
CA THR A 42 14.71 -6.73 0.44
C THR A 42 13.66 -6.03 1.29
N LEU A 43 12.44 -5.95 0.80
CA LEU A 43 11.29 -5.40 1.52
C LEU A 43 10.67 -6.47 2.42
N PHE A 44 10.37 -6.08 3.65
CA PHE A 44 9.58 -6.82 4.65
C PHE A 44 8.26 -6.07 4.88
N PRO A 45 7.28 -6.65 5.61
CA PRO A 45 6.03 -5.96 5.86
C PRO A 45 6.17 -4.57 6.50
N ASP A 46 7.20 -4.38 7.32
CA ASP A 46 7.40 -3.19 8.15
C ASP A 46 8.82 -2.61 8.10
N ALA A 47 9.71 -3.19 7.30
CA ALA A 47 11.10 -2.74 7.17
C ALA A 47 11.68 -3.05 5.80
N ALA A 48 12.88 -2.53 5.51
CA ALA A 48 13.66 -2.95 4.35
C ALA A 48 15.12 -3.20 4.72
N THR A 49 15.73 -4.25 4.18
CA THR A 49 17.20 -4.36 4.13
C THR A 49 17.69 -3.76 2.84
N VAL A 50 18.52 -2.73 2.94
CA VAL A 50 19.18 -2.08 1.81
C VAL A 50 20.61 -2.59 1.72
N ARG A 51 21.06 -2.94 0.51
CA ARG A 51 22.44 -3.31 0.20
C ARG A 51 23.03 -2.33 -0.79
N ARG A 52 24.20 -1.80 -0.44
CA ARG A 52 24.96 -0.86 -1.26
C ARG A 52 26.32 -1.43 -1.59
N ALA A 53 26.88 -1.01 -2.72
CA ALA A 53 28.23 -1.33 -3.10
C ALA A 53 28.97 -0.07 -3.58
N VAL A 54 30.28 -0.04 -3.33
CA VAL A 54 31.19 0.96 -3.89
C VAL A 54 32.53 0.33 -4.25
N SER A 55 33.02 0.63 -5.45
CA SER A 55 34.35 0.20 -5.88
C SER A 55 35.41 1.20 -5.41
N TYR A 56 36.60 0.70 -5.10
CA TYR A 56 37.74 1.53 -4.74
C TYR A 56 39.04 0.98 -5.32
N ASP A 57 39.98 1.88 -5.57
CA ASP A 57 41.35 1.60 -5.97
C ASP A 57 42.28 2.30 -4.97
N LEU A 58 43.10 1.53 -4.27
CA LEU A 58 43.96 2.03 -3.20
C LEU A 58 45.43 1.68 -3.46
N PRO A 59 46.38 2.61 -3.26
CA PRO A 59 47.79 2.28 -3.23
C PRO A 59 48.15 1.47 -1.97
N ALA A 60 49.38 0.99 -1.86
CA ALA A 60 49.84 0.33 -0.63
C ALA A 60 49.87 1.35 0.54
N GLY A 61 49.37 0.97 1.71
CA GLY A 61 49.34 1.81 2.91
C GLY A 61 48.03 1.70 3.71
N ASP A 62 47.93 2.54 4.74
CA ASP A 62 46.70 2.75 5.51
C ASP A 62 45.87 3.85 4.84
N HIS A 63 44.59 3.60 4.61
CA HIS A 63 43.68 4.52 3.93
C HIS A 63 42.36 4.64 4.66
N ARG A 64 41.65 5.72 4.38
CA ARG A 64 40.35 5.98 4.98
C ARG A 64 39.33 6.27 3.88
N LEU A 65 38.40 5.36 3.70
CA LEU A 65 37.28 5.53 2.78
C LEU A 65 36.18 6.33 3.49
N ILE A 66 35.75 7.43 2.90
CA ILE A 66 34.71 8.32 3.43
C ILE A 66 33.50 8.26 2.50
N LEU A 67 32.41 7.66 2.96
CA LEU A 67 31.13 7.68 2.26
C LEU A 67 30.28 8.83 2.79
N THR A 68 29.81 9.68 1.88
CA THR A 68 29.03 10.89 2.19
C THR A 68 27.54 10.74 1.87
N ASP A 69 27.14 9.59 1.34
CA ASP A 69 25.82 9.33 0.78
C ASP A 69 25.00 8.34 1.62
N VAL A 70 25.45 7.98 2.82
CA VAL A 70 24.76 7.05 3.73
C VAL A 70 23.61 7.78 4.44
N PRO A 71 22.38 7.24 4.45
CA PRO A 71 21.26 7.85 5.17
C PRO A 71 21.45 7.78 6.68
N MET A 72 20.66 8.55 7.43
CA MET A 72 20.54 8.33 8.87
C MET A 72 19.93 6.95 9.18
N ILE A 73 20.71 6.08 9.82
CA ILE A 73 20.33 4.72 10.19
C ILE A 73 20.69 4.41 11.64
N ASP A 74 20.12 3.34 12.19
CA ASP A 74 20.63 2.76 13.43
C ASP A 74 22.00 2.09 13.14
N PRO A 75 23.11 2.60 13.68
CA PRO A 75 24.43 2.06 13.41
C PRO A 75 24.61 0.64 13.96
N SER A 76 23.79 0.19 14.92
CA SER A 76 23.86 -1.18 15.45
C SER A 76 23.50 -2.25 14.41
N GLY A 77 22.70 -1.89 13.40
CA GLY A 77 22.32 -2.75 12.29
C GLY A 77 23.27 -2.70 11.09
N LEU A 78 24.24 -1.77 11.07
CA LEU A 78 25.13 -1.56 9.93
C LEU A 78 26.17 -2.69 9.83
N ARG A 79 26.23 -3.31 8.65
CA ARG A 79 27.24 -4.30 8.27
C ARG A 79 28.09 -3.75 7.15
N VAL A 80 29.41 -3.82 7.32
CA VAL A 80 30.40 -3.42 6.32
C VAL A 80 31.27 -4.63 5.97
N SER A 81 31.51 -4.81 4.67
CA SER A 81 32.32 -5.89 4.13
C SER A 81 33.21 -5.35 3.02
N GLY A 82 34.40 -5.93 2.85
CA GLY A 82 35.38 -5.51 1.85
C GLY A 82 35.94 -6.72 1.13
N SER A 83 36.08 -6.64 -0.19
CA SER A 83 36.57 -7.75 -1.01
C SER A 83 38.11 -7.81 -1.13
N ALA A 84 38.82 -6.74 -0.76
CA ALA A 84 40.27 -6.62 -0.82
C ALA A 84 40.80 -5.75 0.33
N GLY A 85 42.06 -5.97 0.75
CA GLY A 85 42.64 -5.29 1.91
C GLY A 85 42.08 -5.79 3.25
N VAL A 86 42.64 -5.27 4.35
CA VAL A 86 42.21 -5.58 5.71
C VAL A 86 41.36 -4.42 6.22
N LEU A 87 40.10 -4.70 6.55
CA LEU A 87 39.20 -3.72 7.15
C LEU A 87 39.64 -3.38 8.58
N GLY A 88 39.80 -2.09 8.86
CA GLY A 88 40.07 -1.51 10.17
C GLY A 88 38.81 -0.98 10.85
N ALA A 89 38.95 0.15 11.55
CA ALA A 89 37.81 0.74 12.26
C ALA A 89 36.75 1.27 11.27
N VAL A 90 35.49 1.10 11.67
CA VAL A 90 34.32 1.69 11.01
C VAL A 90 33.73 2.71 11.95
N ALA A 91 33.61 3.96 11.52
CA ALA A 91 33.03 5.05 12.29
C ALA A 91 31.87 5.70 11.51
N TYR A 92 30.68 5.66 12.12
CA TYR A 92 29.49 6.33 11.64
C TYR A 92 29.31 7.65 12.38
N ARG A 93 29.01 8.75 11.67
CA ARG A 93 28.80 10.09 12.22
C ARG A 93 27.57 10.74 11.62
N ASP A 94 26.67 11.21 12.46
CA ASP A 94 25.43 11.91 12.12
C ASP A 94 25.62 13.45 12.01
N ASP A 95 26.57 14.03 12.75
CA ASP A 95 26.91 15.46 12.65
C ASP A 95 28.13 15.72 11.75
N PHE A 96 28.09 16.88 11.05
CA PHE A 96 29.18 17.50 10.24
C PHE A 96 29.23 17.12 8.73
N VAL A 97 28.15 17.42 7.98
CA VAL A 97 28.08 17.31 6.51
C VAL A 97 28.67 18.56 5.81
N PRO A 98 29.77 18.47 5.03
CA PRO A 98 30.25 19.52 4.13
C PRO A 98 29.32 19.69 2.92
N PRO A 99 29.38 20.86 2.26
CA PRO A 99 28.44 21.23 1.20
C PRO A 99 28.50 20.26 0.00
N ARG A 100 27.34 20.12 -0.68
CA ARG A 100 27.13 19.39 -1.94
C ARG A 100 28.30 19.52 -2.92
N ASN A 101 28.58 18.47 -3.69
CA ASN A 101 29.57 18.53 -4.76
C ASN A 101 29.16 19.55 -5.86
N ALA A 102 30.11 19.95 -6.71
CA ALA A 102 29.87 20.99 -7.71
C ALA A 102 28.84 20.61 -8.79
N GLU A 103 28.69 19.32 -9.09
CA GLU A 103 27.77 18.81 -10.12
C GLU A 103 26.30 18.84 -9.68
N ASP A 104 26.00 18.43 -8.45
CA ASP A 104 24.63 18.47 -7.91
C ASP A 104 24.15 19.93 -7.76
N SER A 105 25.07 20.84 -7.43
CA SER A 105 24.77 22.28 -7.40
C SER A 105 24.43 22.85 -8.78
N ALA A 106 25.02 22.32 -9.86
CA ALA A 106 24.75 22.76 -11.22
C ALA A 106 23.38 22.28 -11.71
N ALA A 107 23.00 21.03 -11.42
CA ALA A 107 21.69 20.48 -11.78
C ALA A 107 20.53 21.22 -11.09
N ILE A 108 20.68 21.53 -9.80
CA ILE A 108 19.69 22.30 -9.03
C ILE A 108 19.57 23.73 -9.56
N THR A 109 20.70 24.35 -9.93
CA THR A 109 20.70 25.69 -10.52
C THR A 109 19.98 25.68 -11.87
N ALA A 110 20.28 24.72 -12.74
CA ALA A 110 19.61 24.57 -14.03
C ALA A 110 18.09 24.34 -13.90
N ALA A 111 17.66 23.54 -12.92
CA ALA A 111 16.24 23.32 -12.64
C ALA A 111 15.52 24.59 -12.16
N ARG A 112 16.17 25.40 -11.30
CA ARG A 112 15.64 26.71 -10.88
C ARG A 112 15.55 27.69 -12.05
N ASP A 113 16.58 27.73 -12.90
CA ASP A 113 16.60 28.59 -14.08
C ASP A 113 15.48 28.21 -15.06
N ARG A 114 15.17 26.91 -15.20
CA ARG A 114 14.05 26.44 -16.03
C ARG A 114 12.70 26.90 -15.50
N ILE A 115 12.48 26.84 -14.19
CA ILE A 115 11.27 27.33 -13.52
C ILE A 115 11.11 28.84 -13.77
N ALA A 116 12.17 29.62 -13.53
CA ALA A 116 12.15 31.06 -13.76
C ALA A 116 11.85 31.41 -15.23
N ALA A 117 12.40 30.65 -16.18
CA ALA A 117 12.12 30.86 -17.60
C ALA A 117 10.66 30.54 -17.98
N LEU A 118 10.05 29.51 -17.39
CA LEU A 118 8.64 29.17 -17.63
C LEU A 118 7.68 30.19 -17.00
N GLU A 119 7.98 30.66 -15.78
CA GLU A 119 7.21 31.72 -15.13
C GLU A 119 7.23 33.01 -15.97
N ALA A 120 8.39 33.39 -16.52
CA ALA A 120 8.51 34.54 -17.42
C ALA A 120 7.76 34.36 -18.74
N GLN A 121 7.66 33.14 -19.28
CA GLN A 121 6.86 32.86 -20.47
C GLN A 121 5.37 32.99 -20.20
N ILE A 122 4.88 32.48 -19.07
CA ILE A 122 3.49 32.62 -18.65
C ILE A 122 3.13 34.10 -18.50
N GLU A 123 3.97 34.89 -17.83
CA GLU A 123 3.77 36.34 -17.68
C GLU A 123 3.71 37.02 -19.07
N GLY A 124 4.62 36.68 -19.99
CA GLY A 124 4.61 37.22 -21.35
C GLY A 124 3.35 36.88 -22.15
N VAL A 125 2.79 35.68 -21.98
CA VAL A 125 1.51 35.28 -22.60
C VAL A 125 0.34 36.06 -21.97
N GLN A 126 0.34 36.22 -20.64
CA GLN A 126 -0.67 37.02 -19.93
C GLN A 126 -0.66 38.48 -20.38
N ASP A 127 0.51 39.08 -20.56
CA ASP A 127 0.65 40.45 -21.06
C ASP A 127 0.14 40.61 -22.49
N ARG A 128 0.44 39.63 -23.37
CA ARG A 128 -0.11 39.59 -24.73
C ARG A 128 -1.63 39.49 -24.73
N ALA A 129 -2.21 38.62 -23.90
CA ALA A 129 -3.66 38.48 -23.79
C ALA A 129 -4.31 39.76 -23.24
N ARG A 130 -3.69 40.39 -22.24
CA ARG A 130 -4.14 41.67 -21.67
C ARG A 130 -4.10 42.80 -22.71
N ALA A 131 -3.11 42.83 -23.58
CA ALA A 131 -3.05 43.80 -24.67
C ALA A 131 -4.24 43.67 -25.64
N GLU A 132 -4.67 42.45 -25.95
CA GLU A 132 -5.87 42.20 -26.78
C GLU A 132 -7.17 42.55 -26.02
N ASP A 133 -7.26 42.25 -24.73
CA ASP A 133 -8.41 42.68 -23.92
C ASP A 133 -8.56 44.21 -23.89
N LEU A 134 -7.45 44.94 -23.75
CA LEU A 134 -7.46 46.40 -23.82
C LEU A 134 -7.94 46.92 -25.19
N GLN A 135 -7.67 46.21 -26.29
CA GLN A 135 -8.24 46.56 -27.60
C GLN A 135 -9.75 46.34 -27.64
N ALA A 136 -10.24 45.24 -27.07
CA ALA A 136 -11.67 44.97 -26.98
C ALA A 136 -12.39 46.02 -26.10
N GLU A 137 -11.78 46.42 -24.99
CA GLU A 137 -12.28 47.50 -24.12
C GLU A 137 -12.34 48.84 -24.86
N ALA A 138 -11.29 49.19 -25.62
CA ALA A 138 -11.26 50.42 -26.42
C ALA A 138 -12.37 50.43 -27.49
N ALA A 139 -12.59 49.31 -28.18
CA ALA A 139 -13.67 49.16 -29.15
C ALA A 139 -15.06 49.26 -28.51
N MET A 140 -15.25 48.70 -27.31
CA MET A 140 -16.50 48.84 -26.55
C MET A 140 -16.72 50.27 -26.02
N ALA A 141 -15.66 50.97 -25.61
CA ALA A 141 -15.74 52.37 -25.22
C ALA A 141 -16.22 53.26 -26.39
N ARG A 142 -15.82 52.91 -27.63
CA ARG A 142 -16.35 53.55 -28.85
C ARG A 142 -17.85 53.31 -29.03
N VAL A 143 -18.34 52.11 -28.76
CA VAL A 143 -19.79 51.79 -28.79
C VAL A 143 -20.56 52.60 -27.75
N ASP A 144 -20.03 52.72 -26.53
CA ASP A 144 -20.65 53.53 -25.47
C ASP A 144 -20.71 55.02 -25.87
N PHE A 145 -19.61 55.55 -26.41
CA PHE A 145 -19.57 56.92 -26.94
C PHE A 145 -20.62 57.17 -28.04
N LEU A 146 -20.72 56.26 -29.02
CA LEU A 146 -21.71 56.35 -30.10
C LEU A 146 -23.15 56.30 -29.56
N SER A 147 -23.39 55.45 -28.56
CA SER A 147 -24.70 55.31 -27.91
C SER A 147 -25.10 56.59 -27.16
N ARG A 148 -24.17 57.20 -26.40
CA ARG A 148 -24.40 58.48 -25.71
C ARG A 148 -24.68 59.62 -26.69
N MET A 149 -23.95 59.67 -27.81
CA MET A 149 -24.18 60.65 -28.88
C MET A 149 -25.59 60.53 -29.47
N ALA A 150 -26.05 59.29 -29.72
CA ALA A 150 -27.40 59.04 -30.25
C ALA A 150 -28.52 59.50 -29.29
N THR A 151 -28.27 59.44 -27.98
CA THR A 151 -29.26 59.79 -26.93
C THR A 151 -29.17 61.24 -26.44
N GLY A 152 -28.03 61.90 -26.59
CA GLY A 152 -27.75 63.21 -25.97
C GLY A 152 -28.06 64.43 -26.84
N ASP A 153 -27.98 64.29 -28.17
CA ASP A 153 -28.17 65.40 -29.11
C ASP A 153 -28.96 64.94 -30.35
N THR A 154 -30.16 64.41 -30.13
CA THR A 154 -31.01 63.85 -31.19
C THR A 154 -31.46 64.97 -32.16
N PRO A 155 -31.07 64.92 -33.45
CA PRO A 155 -31.48 65.93 -34.42
C PRO A 155 -33.00 65.96 -34.60
N GLN A 156 -33.59 67.15 -34.70
CA GLN A 156 -35.02 67.30 -35.00
C GLN A 156 -35.35 67.13 -36.49
N ASP A 157 -34.35 67.20 -37.36
CA ASP A 157 -34.50 66.93 -38.78
C ASP A 157 -34.56 65.40 -39.03
N PRO A 158 -35.64 64.88 -39.64
CA PRO A 158 -35.78 63.46 -39.95
C PRO A 158 -34.67 62.89 -40.85
N ALA A 159 -34.06 63.69 -41.72
CA ALA A 159 -32.94 63.24 -42.56
C ALA A 159 -31.66 63.07 -41.73
N ALA A 160 -31.28 64.11 -40.97
CA ALA A 160 -30.15 64.04 -40.04
C ALA A 160 -30.28 62.93 -38.99
N LEU A 161 -31.50 62.65 -38.51
CA LEU A 161 -31.75 61.54 -37.59
C LEU A 161 -31.50 60.17 -38.24
N ARG A 162 -31.91 59.96 -39.50
CA ARG A 162 -31.63 58.71 -40.23
C ARG A 162 -30.15 58.51 -40.46
N ASP A 163 -29.43 59.58 -40.82
CA ASP A 163 -27.98 59.53 -41.05
C ASP A 163 -27.22 59.21 -39.75
N LEU A 164 -27.64 59.80 -38.62
CA LEU A 164 -27.08 59.48 -37.30
C LEU A 164 -27.37 58.02 -36.90
N LEU A 165 -28.59 57.53 -37.11
CA LEU A 165 -28.94 56.13 -36.83
C LEU A 165 -28.16 55.15 -37.71
N ALA A 166 -27.93 55.48 -38.98
CA ALA A 166 -27.11 54.69 -39.89
C ALA A 166 -25.65 54.65 -39.42
N LEU A 167 -25.07 55.81 -39.06
CA LEU A 167 -23.70 55.91 -38.52
C LEU A 167 -23.53 55.09 -37.24
N VAL A 168 -24.46 55.22 -36.28
CA VAL A 168 -24.42 54.50 -35.01
C VAL A 168 -24.59 53.00 -35.22
N SER A 169 -25.41 52.60 -36.19
CA SER A 169 -25.62 51.19 -36.54
C SER A 169 -24.37 50.59 -37.19
N ASP A 170 -23.80 51.24 -38.21
CA ASP A 170 -22.66 50.74 -38.97
C ASP A 170 -21.37 50.76 -38.13
N GLU A 171 -21.01 51.90 -37.53
CA GLU A 171 -19.80 52.02 -36.72
C GLU A 171 -19.94 51.27 -35.40
N GLY A 172 -21.15 51.18 -34.84
CA GLY A 172 -21.44 50.34 -33.69
C GLY A 172 -21.31 48.87 -34.00
N LEU A 173 -21.73 48.41 -35.19
CA LEU A 173 -21.55 47.01 -35.60
C LEU A 173 -20.07 46.68 -35.80
N LYS A 174 -19.32 47.53 -36.51
CA LYS A 174 -17.87 47.37 -36.70
C LYS A 174 -17.12 47.29 -35.38
N ALA A 175 -17.38 48.22 -34.45
CA ALA A 175 -16.72 48.23 -33.15
C ALA A 175 -17.05 46.98 -32.31
N ARG A 176 -18.26 46.43 -32.39
CA ARG A 176 -18.61 45.16 -31.74
C ARG A 176 -17.89 43.96 -32.38
N GLN A 177 -17.77 43.93 -33.70
CA GLN A 177 -17.01 42.91 -34.42
C GLN A 177 -15.51 42.97 -34.09
N GLU A 178 -14.94 44.17 -34.00
CA GLU A 178 -13.56 44.39 -33.56
C GLU A 178 -13.33 43.92 -32.13
N ALA A 179 -14.24 44.27 -31.20
CA ALA A 179 -14.17 43.83 -29.82
C ALA A 179 -14.24 42.30 -29.70
N GLU A 180 -15.14 41.67 -30.46
CA GLU A 180 -15.27 40.21 -30.48
C GLU A 180 -14.02 39.54 -31.06
N ALA A 181 -13.46 40.06 -32.15
CA ALA A 181 -12.22 39.54 -32.73
C ALA A 181 -11.02 39.68 -31.77
N ALA A 182 -10.91 40.80 -31.05
CA ALA A 182 -9.90 40.99 -30.00
C ALA A 182 -10.08 40.01 -28.84
N ARG A 183 -11.32 39.79 -28.37
CA ARG A 183 -11.60 38.79 -27.33
C ARG A 183 -11.26 37.37 -27.78
N GLN A 184 -11.54 37.02 -29.04
CA GLN A 184 -11.18 35.73 -29.61
C GLN A 184 -9.66 35.56 -29.66
N ARG A 185 -8.91 36.58 -30.10
CA ARG A 185 -7.44 36.55 -30.04
C ARG A 185 -6.91 36.42 -28.61
N ALA A 186 -7.46 37.19 -27.67
CA ALA A 186 -7.10 37.08 -26.25
C ALA A 186 -7.36 35.66 -25.71
N ARG A 187 -8.49 35.05 -26.08
CA ARG A 187 -8.81 33.65 -25.70
C ARG A 187 -7.80 32.67 -26.28
N THR A 188 -7.48 32.76 -27.56
CA THR A 188 -6.47 31.90 -28.20
C THR A 188 -5.09 32.08 -27.59
N ILE A 189 -4.70 33.30 -27.22
CA ILE A 189 -3.42 33.54 -26.53
C ILE A 189 -3.43 32.91 -25.14
N ARG A 190 -4.54 33.00 -24.39
CA ARG A 190 -4.63 32.36 -23.05
C ARG A 190 -4.57 30.83 -23.13
N GLU A 191 -5.01 30.21 -24.22
CA GLU A 191 -4.86 28.77 -24.44
C GLU A 191 -3.37 28.34 -24.51
N GLU A 192 -2.42 29.27 -24.72
CA GLU A 192 -0.98 29.00 -24.62
C GLU A 192 -0.49 28.83 -23.15
N ILE A 193 -1.30 29.20 -22.14
CA ILE A 193 -0.91 29.11 -20.72
C ILE A 193 -0.96 27.66 -20.21
N ASP A 194 -2.00 26.90 -20.55
CA ASP A 194 -2.20 25.51 -20.07
C ASP A 194 -0.97 24.59 -20.27
N PRO A 195 -0.32 24.54 -21.46
CA PRO A 195 0.88 23.74 -21.64
C PRO A 195 2.09 24.29 -20.84
N LEU A 196 2.19 25.61 -20.65
CA LEU A 196 3.27 26.22 -19.87
C LEU A 196 3.10 25.96 -18.37
N GLU A 197 1.87 25.97 -17.85
CA GLU A 197 1.58 25.58 -16.47
C GLU A 197 1.86 24.10 -16.24
N THR A 198 1.54 23.25 -17.21
CA THR A 198 1.92 21.82 -17.18
C THR A 198 3.44 21.65 -17.14
N ASP A 199 4.17 22.34 -18.00
CA ASP A 199 5.63 22.33 -18.01
C ASP A 199 6.23 22.88 -16.70
N LEU A 200 5.61 23.91 -16.11
CA LEU A 200 6.02 24.49 -14.85
C LEU A 200 5.84 23.52 -13.68
N ASP A 201 4.71 22.79 -13.65
CA ASP A 201 4.45 21.77 -12.63
C ASP A 201 5.42 20.59 -12.76
N LEU A 202 5.70 20.14 -14.00
CA LEU A 202 6.73 19.14 -14.27
C LEU A 202 8.13 19.62 -13.85
N ALA A 203 8.48 20.88 -14.11
CA ALA A 203 9.76 21.45 -13.71
C ALA A 203 9.89 21.59 -12.19
N ARG A 204 8.80 21.94 -11.48
CA ARG A 204 8.74 21.96 -10.01
C ARG A 204 8.86 20.56 -9.43
N THR A 205 8.18 19.59 -10.01
CA THR A 205 8.28 18.17 -9.63
C THR A 205 9.70 17.64 -9.84
N ALA A 206 10.36 17.99 -10.97
CA ALA A 206 11.74 17.61 -11.23
C ALA A 206 12.73 18.27 -10.24
N LEU A 207 12.52 19.55 -9.89
CA LEU A 207 13.30 20.21 -8.83
C LEU A 207 13.06 19.55 -7.47
N ALA A 208 11.82 19.21 -7.15
CA ALA A 208 11.47 18.49 -5.94
C ALA A 208 12.17 17.13 -5.89
N ALA A 209 12.12 16.33 -6.97
CA ALA A 209 12.83 15.05 -7.09
C ALA A 209 14.35 15.19 -6.85
N LEU A 210 14.98 16.24 -7.42
CA LEU A 210 16.40 16.55 -7.16
C LEU A 210 16.67 16.99 -5.71
N GLN A 211 15.64 17.34 -4.96
CA GLN A 211 15.70 17.78 -3.56
C GLN A 211 15.10 16.74 -2.58
N THR A 212 14.48 15.67 -3.08
CA THR A 212 13.85 14.60 -2.27
C THR A 212 14.87 13.78 -1.49
N GLU A 213 16.15 13.84 -1.87
CA GLU A 213 17.22 13.37 -1.01
C GLU A 213 17.27 14.19 0.30
N ASP A 214 16.96 13.52 1.40
CA ASP A 214 16.95 14.10 2.75
C ASP A 214 18.32 14.75 3.07
N PRO A 215 18.37 16.02 3.52
CA PRO A 215 19.61 16.67 3.93
C PRO A 215 20.32 16.00 5.12
N ASP A 216 19.63 15.14 5.87
CA ASP A 216 20.18 14.44 7.01
C ASP A 216 20.91 13.15 6.57
N ARG A 217 22.13 13.32 6.07
CA ARG A 217 23.04 12.22 5.71
C ARG A 217 24.13 12.03 6.75
N ALA A 218 24.44 10.78 7.01
CA ALA A 218 25.56 10.40 7.84
C ALA A 218 26.83 10.16 7.03
N TRP A 219 27.96 10.30 7.70
CA TRP A 219 29.27 9.99 7.19
C TRP A 219 29.72 8.63 7.71
N LEU A 220 30.05 7.73 6.79
CA LEU A 220 30.68 6.47 7.14
C LEU A 220 32.16 6.51 6.76
N THR A 221 32.99 6.37 7.77
CA THR A 221 34.45 6.26 7.62
C THR A 221 34.84 4.80 7.78
N VAL A 222 35.56 4.24 6.82
CA VAL A 222 36.07 2.86 6.85
C VAL A 222 37.57 2.88 6.65
N GLU A 223 38.32 2.43 7.64
CA GLU A 223 39.77 2.24 7.50
C GLU A 223 40.05 0.96 6.70
N ILE A 224 40.97 1.04 5.75
CA ILE A 224 41.49 -0.12 5.01
C ILE A 224 43.00 -0.07 5.00
N HIS A 225 43.62 -1.20 5.33
CA HIS A 225 45.03 -1.44 5.14
C HIS A 225 45.28 -2.28 3.89
N ALA A 226 46.24 -1.87 3.06
CA ALA A 226 46.65 -2.56 1.85
C ALA A 226 48.17 -2.78 1.81
N ASP A 227 48.63 -4.05 1.83
CA ASP A 227 50.05 -4.40 1.73
C ASP A 227 50.68 -4.07 0.35
N ALA A 228 49.84 -3.99 -0.68
CA ALA A 228 50.17 -3.68 -2.07
C ALA A 228 49.01 -2.89 -2.70
N PRO A 229 49.15 -2.28 -3.89
CA PRO A 229 48.02 -1.67 -4.57
C PRO A 229 46.88 -2.68 -4.79
N ILE A 230 45.66 -2.31 -4.40
CA ILE A 230 44.46 -3.15 -4.49
C ILE A 230 43.33 -2.45 -5.21
N SER A 231 42.54 -3.24 -5.92
CA SER A 231 41.22 -2.85 -6.43
C SER A 231 40.19 -3.75 -5.76
N GLY A 232 39.16 -3.17 -5.16
CA GLY A 232 38.17 -3.91 -4.40
C GLY A 232 36.79 -3.28 -4.42
N GLN A 233 35.85 -3.95 -3.76
CA GLN A 233 34.50 -3.47 -3.53
C GLN A 233 34.22 -3.48 -2.04
N LEU A 234 33.63 -2.39 -1.56
CA LEU A 234 33.09 -2.25 -0.22
C LEU A 234 31.57 -2.44 -0.31
N GLY A 235 31.06 -3.42 0.43
CA GLY A 235 29.63 -3.69 0.56
C GLY A 235 29.09 -3.18 1.89
N LEU A 236 27.98 -2.46 1.84
CA LEU A 236 27.24 -2.00 3.01
C LEU A 236 25.87 -2.69 3.06
N SER A 237 25.41 -3.08 4.24
CA SER A 237 24.05 -3.59 4.44
C SER A 237 23.49 -3.08 5.75
N TYR A 238 22.26 -2.57 5.73
CA TYR A 238 21.56 -2.06 6.90
C TYR A 238 20.05 -2.29 6.79
N LEU A 239 19.38 -2.32 7.94
CA LEU A 239 17.93 -2.35 8.05
C LEU A 239 17.44 -0.90 8.23
N THR A 240 16.43 -0.51 7.46
CA THR A 240 15.78 0.79 7.58
C THR A 240 14.30 0.61 7.94
N GLY A 241 13.83 1.42 8.88
CA GLY A 241 12.40 1.70 9.04
C GLY A 241 11.94 2.68 7.94
N GLY A 242 10.65 2.78 7.69
CA GLY A 242 10.12 3.69 6.67
C GLY A 242 10.06 3.11 5.26
N ALA A 243 10.20 1.79 5.11
CA ALA A 243 9.80 1.09 3.90
C ALA A 243 9.12 -0.21 4.28
N GLY A 244 8.09 -0.60 3.51
CA GLY A 244 7.38 -1.84 3.74
C GLY A 244 6.61 -2.28 2.51
N TRP A 245 6.10 -3.51 2.54
CA TRP A 245 5.21 -4.02 1.52
C TRP A 245 4.05 -4.80 2.13
N GLN A 246 2.92 -4.83 1.43
CA GLN A 246 1.82 -5.72 1.75
C GLN A 246 1.25 -6.34 0.47
N PRO A 247 0.70 -7.57 0.54
CA PRO A 247 0.01 -8.14 -0.59
C PRO A 247 -1.31 -7.40 -0.82
N ALA A 248 -1.70 -7.25 -2.08
CA ALA A 248 -2.98 -6.71 -2.51
C ALA A 248 -3.61 -7.70 -3.49
N TYR A 249 -4.92 -7.90 -3.37
CA TYR A 249 -5.65 -8.88 -4.17
C TYR A 249 -6.87 -8.26 -4.79
N ASP A 250 -7.18 -8.66 -6.01
CA ASP A 250 -8.48 -8.44 -6.63
C ASP A 250 -9.10 -9.82 -6.92
N PHE A 251 -10.14 -10.16 -6.14
CA PHE A 251 -10.92 -11.39 -6.28
C PHE A 251 -12.08 -11.14 -7.22
N ASN A 252 -12.01 -11.69 -8.43
CA ASN A 252 -13.02 -11.54 -9.46
C ASN A 252 -13.78 -12.86 -9.61
N LEU A 253 -15.01 -12.88 -9.10
CA LEU A 253 -15.92 -14.00 -9.25
C LEU A 253 -16.77 -13.82 -10.51
N SER A 254 -16.75 -14.82 -11.39
CA SER A 254 -17.72 -14.97 -12.48
C SER A 254 -18.79 -15.98 -12.07
N THR A 255 -20.06 -15.59 -12.20
CA THR A 255 -21.22 -16.41 -11.78
C THR A 255 -21.89 -17.18 -12.93
N ASP A 256 -21.15 -17.41 -14.03
CA ASP A 256 -21.60 -18.23 -15.16
C ASP A 256 -22.06 -19.62 -14.67
N ASP A 257 -23.29 -19.99 -15.03
CA ASP A 257 -23.94 -21.22 -14.56
C ASP A 257 -23.28 -22.49 -15.13
N GLU A 258 -22.57 -22.41 -16.26
CA GLU A 258 -21.89 -23.57 -16.85
C GLU A 258 -20.47 -23.78 -16.29
N ALA A 259 -19.79 -22.69 -15.92
CA ALA A 259 -18.40 -22.74 -15.47
C ALA A 259 -18.06 -21.52 -14.57
N PRO A 260 -18.46 -21.55 -13.28
CA PRO A 260 -18.08 -20.49 -12.37
C PRO A 260 -16.57 -20.47 -12.19
N ALA A 261 -16.00 -19.28 -12.10
CA ALA A 261 -14.55 -19.07 -12.00
C ALA A 261 -14.23 -17.97 -11.01
N LEU A 262 -13.22 -18.20 -10.17
CA LEU A 262 -12.69 -17.20 -9.26
C LEU A 262 -11.26 -16.87 -9.68
N SER A 263 -11.09 -15.68 -10.27
CA SER A 263 -9.78 -15.18 -10.63
C SER A 263 -9.20 -14.31 -9.51
N VAL A 264 -7.95 -14.57 -9.16
CA VAL A 264 -7.21 -13.89 -8.10
C VAL A 264 -6.04 -13.15 -8.73
N THR A 265 -6.22 -11.85 -8.97
CA THR A 265 -5.12 -10.97 -9.40
C THR A 265 -4.35 -10.53 -8.18
N ARG A 266 -3.03 -10.65 -8.20
CA ARG A 266 -2.17 -10.43 -7.04
C ARG A 266 -1.18 -9.32 -7.33
N ALA A 267 -0.93 -8.48 -6.35
CA ALA A 267 0.07 -7.45 -6.43
C ALA A 267 0.77 -7.24 -5.09
N ALA A 268 1.97 -6.67 -5.14
CA ALA A 268 2.62 -6.12 -3.98
C ALA A 268 2.41 -4.60 -3.95
N GLN A 269 1.84 -4.09 -2.87
CA GLN A 269 1.78 -2.66 -2.61
C GLN A 269 2.97 -2.29 -1.74
N ILE A 270 3.80 -1.39 -2.25
CA ILE A 270 5.04 -0.94 -1.61
C ILE A 270 4.87 0.51 -1.18
N THR A 271 5.31 0.79 0.05
CA THR A 271 5.46 2.14 0.57
C THR A 271 6.91 2.35 0.96
N GLN A 272 7.46 3.52 0.62
CA GLN A 272 8.84 3.83 0.96
C GLN A 272 9.04 5.33 1.13
N SER A 273 9.64 5.67 2.26
CA SER A 273 9.97 7.03 2.70
C SER A 273 11.28 7.00 3.48
N THR A 274 12.28 6.25 2.98
CA THR A 274 13.58 6.08 3.67
C THR A 274 14.54 7.25 3.39
N GLY A 275 14.12 8.25 2.61
CA GLY A 275 14.98 9.37 2.20
C GLY A 275 15.96 8.99 1.07
N GLU A 276 15.84 7.77 0.54
CA GLU A 276 16.73 7.25 -0.52
C GLU A 276 15.91 6.84 -1.74
N ASP A 277 16.34 7.29 -2.92
CA ASP A 277 15.79 6.78 -4.17
C ASP A 277 16.46 5.46 -4.54
N TRP A 278 15.64 4.46 -4.87
CA TRP A 278 16.10 3.18 -5.38
C TRP A 278 15.98 3.22 -6.89
N SER A 279 17.11 3.25 -7.60
CA SER A 279 17.12 3.29 -9.07
C SER A 279 17.73 2.01 -9.62
N ASP A 280 16.97 1.30 -10.47
CA ASP A 280 17.38 0.06 -11.13
C ASP A 280 17.92 -1.02 -10.18
N VAL A 281 17.26 -1.21 -9.03
CA VAL A 281 17.70 -2.16 -8.00
C VAL A 281 17.11 -3.56 -8.20
N THR A 282 17.83 -4.59 -7.77
CA THR A 282 17.24 -5.93 -7.60
C THR A 282 16.32 -5.90 -6.37
N LEU A 283 15.02 -6.12 -6.59
CA LEU A 283 14.01 -6.07 -5.53
C LEU A 283 13.56 -7.48 -5.13
N HIS A 284 13.66 -7.75 -3.83
CA HIS A 284 13.09 -8.93 -3.20
C HIS A 284 11.98 -8.53 -2.23
N LEU A 285 10.88 -9.27 -2.22
CA LEU A 285 9.83 -9.14 -1.20
C LEU A 285 9.90 -10.34 -0.28
N SER A 286 9.90 -10.13 1.02
CA SER A 286 9.96 -11.20 2.02
C SER A 286 8.84 -11.02 3.04
N THR A 287 8.18 -12.12 3.38
CA THR A 287 7.15 -12.13 4.44
C THR A 287 7.72 -12.24 5.85
N ALA A 288 9.06 -12.32 5.99
CA ALA A 288 9.71 -12.32 7.30
C ALA A 288 9.43 -11.01 8.05
N ARG A 289 9.45 -11.07 9.38
CA ARG A 289 9.30 -9.93 10.27
C ARG A 289 10.57 -9.76 11.12
N PRO A 290 11.59 -9.05 10.61
CA PRO A 290 12.88 -8.91 11.31
C PRO A 290 12.78 -8.23 12.68
N SER A 291 11.76 -7.40 12.86
CA SER A 291 11.38 -6.66 14.07
C SER A 291 10.42 -7.42 15.01
N GLY A 292 9.98 -8.62 14.60
CA GLY A 292 8.96 -9.40 15.31
C GLY A 292 9.47 -10.02 16.61
N GLN A 293 8.54 -10.57 17.38
CA GLN A 293 8.87 -11.33 18.58
C GLN A 293 9.79 -12.52 18.24
N THR A 294 10.98 -12.54 18.83
CA THR A 294 11.99 -13.60 18.61
C THR A 294 11.99 -14.67 19.71
N GLU A 295 11.26 -14.44 20.81
CA GLU A 295 11.18 -15.35 21.96
C GLU A 295 9.71 -15.64 22.31
N PRO A 296 9.32 -16.88 22.62
CA PRO A 296 7.93 -17.21 22.97
C PRO A 296 7.46 -16.44 24.20
N GLY A 297 6.16 -16.17 24.29
CA GLY A 297 5.57 -15.63 25.52
C GLY A 297 5.74 -16.61 26.68
N GLU A 298 6.14 -16.10 27.85
CA GLU A 298 6.22 -16.91 29.06
C GLU A 298 4.85 -16.99 29.75
N LEU A 299 4.40 -18.22 30.03
CA LEU A 299 3.25 -18.45 30.90
C LEU A 299 3.70 -18.37 32.35
N TRP A 300 3.20 -17.36 33.06
CA TRP A 300 3.39 -17.26 34.49
C TRP A 300 2.33 -18.12 35.21
N PRO A 301 2.73 -19.03 36.11
CA PRO A 301 1.75 -19.78 36.89
C PRO A 301 0.91 -18.80 37.72
N THR A 302 -0.41 -18.92 37.62
CA THR A 302 -1.34 -18.20 38.48
C THR A 302 -1.55 -19.03 39.76
N PRO A 303 -0.88 -18.72 40.89
CA PRO A 303 -1.13 -19.45 42.12
C PRO A 303 -2.54 -19.11 42.62
N LEU A 304 -3.47 -20.03 42.43
CA LEU A 304 -4.78 -19.96 43.08
C LEU A 304 -4.58 -20.20 44.57
N ARG A 305 -4.83 -19.17 45.38
CA ARG A 305 -4.84 -19.26 46.85
C ARG A 305 -6.27 -19.11 47.34
N ILE A 306 -6.69 -20.03 48.20
CA ILE A 306 -7.88 -19.86 49.04
C ILE A 306 -7.45 -19.22 50.37
N GLY A 307 -8.20 -18.22 50.83
CA GLY A 307 -8.02 -17.55 52.11
C GLY A 307 -9.38 -17.07 52.62
N ASP A 308 -9.45 -16.69 53.90
CA ASP A 308 -10.66 -16.07 54.48
C ASP A 308 -11.02 -14.79 53.71
N PRO A 309 -12.31 -14.42 53.61
CA PRO A 309 -12.74 -13.21 52.89
C PRO A 309 -12.12 -11.96 53.52
N GLY A 310 -10.96 -11.58 53.02
CA GLY A 310 -10.34 -10.30 53.29
C GLY A 310 -11.13 -9.20 52.56
N PRO A 311 -11.08 -7.96 53.05
CA PRO A 311 -11.71 -6.84 52.36
C PRO A 311 -11.19 -6.78 50.92
N ALA A 312 -12.12 -6.70 49.96
CA ALA A 312 -11.79 -6.59 48.55
C ALA A 312 -10.73 -5.49 48.34
N PRO A 313 -9.71 -5.70 47.51
CA PRO A 313 -8.76 -4.64 47.21
C PRO A 313 -9.55 -3.45 46.65
N MET A 314 -9.42 -2.31 47.33
CA MET A 314 -9.98 -1.05 46.83
C MET A 314 -9.45 -0.84 45.42
N PRO A 315 -10.31 -0.52 44.43
CA PRO A 315 -9.84 -0.25 43.09
C PRO A 315 -8.86 0.91 43.18
N LEU A 316 -7.59 0.66 42.85
CA LEU A 316 -6.65 1.74 42.60
C LEU A 316 -7.30 2.56 41.49
N GLN A 317 -7.71 3.77 41.85
CA GLN A 317 -8.18 4.77 40.92
C GLN A 317 -7.06 4.97 39.92
N ARG A 318 -7.22 4.36 38.73
CA ARG A 318 -6.28 4.52 37.63
C ARG A 318 -6.21 6.02 37.37
N LEU A 319 -5.09 6.64 37.73
CA LEU A 319 -4.71 7.93 37.23
C LEU A 319 -4.81 7.83 35.72
N ASN A 320 -5.75 8.59 35.17
CA ASN A 320 -6.05 8.65 33.76
C ASN A 320 -4.88 9.38 33.08
N THR A 321 -3.78 8.68 32.84
CA THR A 321 -2.74 9.13 31.91
C THR A 321 -3.22 8.78 30.51
N ALA A 322 -3.76 9.79 29.84
CA ALA A 322 -4.03 9.72 28.42
C ALA A 322 -2.78 9.31 27.62
N LYS A 323 -3.03 8.65 26.49
CA LYS A 323 -2.14 8.19 25.40
C LYS A 323 -1.56 6.79 25.55
N ALA A 324 -2.18 5.84 24.86
CA ALA A 324 -1.67 5.29 23.60
C ALA A 324 -2.73 4.34 23.04
N GLY A 325 -3.15 4.55 21.80
CA GLY A 325 -4.01 3.60 21.09
C GLY A 325 -3.21 2.32 20.86
N ALA A 326 -3.71 1.21 21.39
CA ALA A 326 -3.24 -0.12 21.06
C ALA A 326 -4.28 -0.76 20.15
N LEU A 327 -3.92 -0.88 18.88
CA LEU A 327 -4.53 -1.83 17.95
C LEU A 327 -4.34 -3.23 18.54
N MET A 328 -5.43 -3.98 18.68
CA MET A 328 -5.36 -5.41 19.00
C MET A 328 -4.91 -6.13 17.73
N ASP A 329 -3.66 -6.60 17.74
CA ASP A 329 -3.18 -7.65 16.85
C ASP A 329 -3.61 -8.99 17.46
N GLU A 330 -4.47 -9.73 16.75
CA GLU A 330 -4.76 -11.12 17.08
C GLU A 330 -3.56 -11.99 16.69
N ALA A 331 -2.89 -12.55 17.69
CA ALA A 331 -1.79 -13.50 17.48
C ALA A 331 -2.36 -14.89 17.14
N PHE A 332 -2.10 -15.36 15.93
CA PHE A 332 -2.25 -16.76 15.55
C PHE A 332 -1.10 -17.59 16.16
N VAL A 333 -1.46 -18.72 16.77
CA VAL A 333 -0.51 -19.75 17.22
C VAL A 333 -0.14 -20.61 16.01
N ALA A 334 1.16 -20.76 15.71
CA ALA A 334 1.65 -21.68 14.70
C ALA A 334 2.61 -22.71 15.33
N ALA A 335 2.41 -23.99 14.98
CA ALA A 335 3.35 -25.09 15.19
C ALA A 335 4.15 -25.32 13.89
N PRO A 336 5.39 -25.83 13.95
CA PRO A 336 6.28 -25.81 12.80
C PRO A 336 6.09 -27.02 11.89
N VAL A 337 6.03 -26.79 10.59
CA VAL A 337 6.33 -27.80 9.56
C VAL A 337 7.27 -27.17 8.55
N ALA A 338 8.47 -27.72 8.48
CA ALA A 338 9.52 -27.22 7.62
C ALA A 338 9.30 -27.69 6.18
N ASP A 339 9.11 -26.73 5.28
CA ASP A 339 9.90 -26.63 4.05
C ASP A 339 10.33 -25.17 3.75
N ASN A 340 11.08 -24.46 4.58
CA ASN A 340 11.04 -24.51 6.06
C ASN A 340 9.73 -23.91 6.63
N GLY A 341 8.77 -23.50 5.77
CA GLY A 341 7.38 -23.16 6.14
C GLY A 341 7.14 -21.80 6.81
N ILE A 342 8.17 -20.97 7.03
CA ILE A 342 8.07 -19.75 7.87
C ILE A 342 8.13 -18.44 7.07
N THR A 343 8.73 -18.41 5.88
CA THR A 343 8.90 -17.17 5.10
C THR A 343 8.89 -17.43 3.60
N MET A 344 7.97 -16.77 2.90
CA MET A 344 7.93 -16.66 1.44
C MET A 344 8.77 -15.46 0.99
N THR A 345 9.59 -15.66 -0.05
CA THR A 345 10.38 -14.61 -0.71
C THR A 345 10.04 -14.59 -2.20
N TYR A 346 9.74 -13.41 -2.73
CA TYR A 346 9.47 -13.16 -4.15
C TYR A 346 10.61 -12.34 -4.74
N GLU A 347 11.10 -12.75 -5.90
CA GLU A 347 12.14 -12.03 -6.63
C GLU A 347 11.55 -11.46 -7.92
N PHE A 348 11.74 -10.15 -8.14
CA PHE A 348 11.35 -9.53 -9.39
C PHE A 348 12.47 -9.69 -10.43
N PRO A 349 12.19 -10.29 -11.60
CA PRO A 349 13.23 -10.61 -12.59
C PRO A 349 13.76 -9.38 -13.33
N ARG A 350 13.13 -8.21 -13.16
CA ARG A 350 13.55 -6.94 -13.74
C ARG A 350 13.94 -5.98 -12.62
N ALA A 351 14.93 -5.14 -12.91
CA ALA A 351 15.29 -4.04 -12.04
C ALA A 351 14.08 -3.13 -11.81
N VAL A 352 13.92 -2.66 -10.57
CA VAL A 352 12.81 -1.81 -10.16
C VAL A 352 13.36 -0.49 -9.66
N SER A 353 12.70 0.61 -10.02
CA SER A 353 12.98 1.95 -9.48
C SER A 353 11.82 2.39 -8.58
N VAL A 354 12.15 2.82 -7.36
CA VAL A 354 11.21 3.30 -6.34
C VAL A 354 11.77 4.60 -5.77
N ALA A 355 11.04 5.70 -5.98
CA ALA A 355 11.42 6.99 -5.41
C ALA A 355 10.97 7.10 -3.94
N SER A 356 11.76 7.79 -3.12
CA SER A 356 11.37 8.13 -1.76
C SER A 356 10.12 9.00 -1.75
N GLY A 357 9.15 8.64 -0.91
CA GLY A 357 7.84 9.30 -0.85
C GLY A 357 6.84 8.75 -1.87
N ALA A 358 7.11 7.59 -2.51
CA ALA A 358 6.10 6.89 -3.28
C ALA A 358 4.99 6.36 -2.35
N ASP A 359 3.80 6.98 -2.42
CA ASP A 359 2.68 6.67 -1.51
C ASP A 359 2.10 5.26 -1.69
N ALA A 360 2.18 4.67 -2.90
CA ALA A 360 1.71 3.31 -3.18
C ALA A 360 2.20 2.78 -4.55
N LEU A 361 3.44 2.30 -4.65
CA LEU A 361 3.86 1.56 -5.85
C LEU A 361 3.20 0.17 -5.85
N ARG A 362 2.47 -0.17 -6.92
CA ARG A 362 1.84 -1.49 -7.08
C ARG A 362 2.61 -2.31 -8.11
N LEU A 363 3.17 -3.44 -7.70
CA LEU A 363 3.86 -4.38 -8.58
C LEU A 363 3.00 -5.62 -8.81
N ASP A 364 2.80 -5.99 -10.08
CA ASP A 364 2.06 -7.19 -10.44
C ASP A 364 2.79 -8.47 -10.02
N MET A 365 2.07 -9.40 -9.40
CA MET A 365 2.55 -10.72 -8.98
C MET A 365 1.84 -11.85 -9.76
N GLY A 366 1.12 -11.49 -10.83
CA GLY A 366 0.41 -12.40 -11.70
C GLY A 366 -0.92 -12.87 -11.12
N GLN A 367 -1.66 -13.57 -11.98
CA GLN A 367 -2.99 -14.07 -11.70
C GLN A 367 -2.97 -15.56 -11.35
N LYS A 368 -3.91 -15.97 -10.51
CA LYS A 368 -4.23 -17.38 -10.24
C LYS A 368 -5.73 -17.58 -10.43
N ASP A 369 -6.11 -18.73 -10.96
CA ASP A 369 -7.52 -19.07 -11.15
C ASP A 369 -7.87 -20.24 -10.23
N LEU A 370 -9.01 -20.14 -9.59
CA LEU A 370 -9.60 -21.11 -8.67
C LEU A 370 -10.96 -21.54 -9.21
N THR A 371 -11.38 -22.76 -8.90
CA THR A 371 -12.71 -23.27 -9.23
C THR A 371 -13.61 -23.21 -8.00
N PRO A 372 -14.55 -22.26 -7.90
CA PRO A 372 -15.44 -22.14 -6.76
C PRO A 372 -16.69 -23.02 -6.89
N ASP A 373 -17.18 -23.50 -5.74
CA ASP A 373 -18.55 -23.97 -5.51
C ASP A 373 -19.40 -22.77 -5.07
N LEU A 374 -20.38 -22.40 -5.89
CA LEU A 374 -21.24 -21.24 -5.62
C LEU A 374 -22.52 -21.66 -4.93
N TYR A 375 -22.81 -21.01 -3.80
CA TYR A 375 -24.03 -21.27 -3.06
C TYR A 375 -24.53 -20.01 -2.35
N ALA A 376 -25.81 -20.02 -2.01
CA ALA A 376 -26.46 -19.00 -1.21
C ALA A 376 -26.44 -19.39 0.27
N ARG A 377 -25.79 -18.59 1.12
CA ARG A 377 -25.84 -18.76 2.57
C ARG A 377 -27.02 -17.97 3.13
N ALA A 378 -27.89 -18.67 3.86
CA ALA A 378 -29.10 -18.09 4.44
C ALA A 378 -29.10 -18.23 5.96
N VAL A 379 -29.25 -17.12 6.69
CA VAL A 379 -29.29 -17.10 8.17
C VAL A 379 -30.52 -16.30 8.64
N PRO A 380 -31.74 -16.84 8.55
CA PRO A 380 -32.99 -16.09 8.79
C PRO A 380 -33.15 -15.48 10.19
N MET A 381 -32.36 -15.95 11.16
CA MET A 381 -32.31 -15.38 12.50
C MET A 381 -31.64 -14.00 12.53
N LEU A 382 -30.74 -13.70 11.58
CA LEU A 382 -29.94 -12.48 11.53
C LEU A 382 -30.27 -11.60 10.32
N ASP A 383 -30.62 -12.22 9.20
CA ASP A 383 -30.76 -11.55 7.90
C ASP A 383 -32.12 -11.82 7.25
N ASP A 384 -32.64 -10.85 6.50
CA ASP A 384 -33.86 -10.98 5.67
C ASP A 384 -33.56 -11.37 4.20
N ILE A 385 -32.28 -11.53 3.87
CA ILE A 385 -31.76 -11.93 2.55
C ILE A 385 -30.62 -12.92 2.68
N ALA A 386 -30.42 -13.75 1.65
CA ALA A 386 -29.24 -14.63 1.56
C ALA A 386 -28.03 -13.89 0.96
N TYR A 387 -26.85 -14.49 1.09
CA TYR A 387 -25.59 -13.96 0.54
C TYR A 387 -24.94 -14.96 -0.40
N LEU A 388 -24.38 -14.46 -1.49
CA LEU A 388 -23.55 -15.25 -2.40
C LEU A 388 -22.24 -15.62 -1.71
N VAL A 389 -21.91 -16.90 -1.74
CA VAL A 389 -20.67 -17.45 -1.21
C VAL A 389 -20.01 -18.31 -2.27
N ALA A 390 -18.69 -18.14 -2.39
CA ALA A 390 -17.83 -19.04 -3.14
C ALA A 390 -17.03 -19.87 -2.14
N GLY A 391 -17.32 -21.17 -2.09
CA GLY A 391 -16.47 -22.15 -1.41
C GLY A 391 -15.41 -22.65 -2.36
N PHE A 392 -14.14 -22.66 -1.95
CA PHE A 392 -13.06 -23.13 -2.81
C PHE A 392 -11.90 -23.66 -1.99
N ARG A 393 -11.07 -24.49 -2.64
CA ARG A 393 -9.78 -24.92 -2.10
C ARG A 393 -8.69 -24.04 -2.67
N ASN A 394 -7.75 -23.58 -1.84
CA ASN A 394 -6.57 -22.88 -2.34
C ASN A 394 -5.58 -23.85 -3.00
N ASP A 395 -5.81 -24.21 -4.25
CA ASP A 395 -4.93 -25.09 -5.04
C ASP A 395 -3.89 -24.32 -5.88
N THR A 396 -3.70 -23.02 -5.61
CA THR A 396 -2.78 -22.14 -6.36
C THR A 396 -1.30 -22.50 -6.23
N GLY A 397 -0.98 -23.43 -5.32
CA GLY A 397 0.37 -23.89 -4.99
C GLY A 397 1.09 -23.05 -3.93
N GLU A 398 0.45 -21.99 -3.43
CA GLU A 398 1.03 -21.07 -2.44
C GLU A 398 -0.04 -20.48 -1.52
N ALA A 399 0.38 -19.95 -0.37
CA ALA A 399 -0.57 -19.34 0.57
C ALA A 399 -1.06 -17.98 0.05
N LEU A 400 -2.35 -17.69 0.22
CA LEU A 400 -2.87 -16.33 0.12
C LEU A 400 -2.59 -15.62 1.44
N LEU A 401 -1.63 -14.70 1.41
CA LEU A 401 -1.19 -13.95 2.58
C LEU A 401 -2.28 -13.01 3.10
N PRO A 402 -2.37 -12.77 4.42
CA PRO A 402 -3.37 -11.89 5.00
C PRO A 402 -3.15 -10.45 4.52
N THR A 403 -4.25 -9.74 4.26
CA THR A 403 -4.20 -8.33 3.90
C THR A 403 -5.52 -7.64 4.16
N ASN A 404 -5.47 -6.34 4.40
CA ASN A 404 -6.63 -5.45 4.37
C ASN A 404 -6.88 -4.86 2.97
N ALA A 405 -6.01 -5.13 1.99
CA ALA A 405 -6.04 -4.58 0.63
C ALA A 405 -6.62 -5.59 -0.38
N ALA A 406 -7.63 -6.36 0.03
CA ALA A 406 -8.36 -7.28 -0.85
C ALA A 406 -9.67 -6.65 -1.34
N GLN A 407 -9.79 -6.53 -2.65
CA GLN A 407 -10.99 -6.07 -3.35
C GLN A 407 -11.75 -7.26 -3.92
N PHE A 408 -13.08 -7.22 -3.87
CA PHE A 408 -13.96 -8.28 -4.34
C PHE A 408 -14.84 -7.74 -5.46
N PHE A 409 -15.01 -8.52 -6.51
CA PHE A 409 -15.80 -8.22 -7.68
C PHE A 409 -16.67 -9.42 -8.06
N VAL A 410 -17.86 -9.14 -8.58
CA VAL A 410 -18.80 -10.13 -9.12
C VAL A 410 -19.18 -9.67 -10.52
N ASP A 411 -18.91 -10.51 -11.52
CA ASP A 411 -19.20 -10.25 -12.95
C ASP A 411 -18.73 -8.85 -13.41
N GLY A 412 -17.52 -8.49 -13.00
CA GLY A 412 -16.88 -7.20 -13.30
C GLY A 412 -17.37 -6.01 -12.47
N THR A 413 -18.32 -6.20 -11.56
CA THR A 413 -18.85 -5.16 -10.67
C THR A 413 -18.19 -5.23 -9.30
N TYR A 414 -17.77 -4.08 -8.76
CA TYR A 414 -17.15 -4.00 -7.44
C TYR A 414 -18.16 -4.34 -6.32
N ALA A 415 -17.84 -5.38 -5.55
CA ALA A 415 -18.66 -5.91 -4.46
C ALA A 415 -18.17 -5.47 -3.07
N GLY A 416 -16.96 -4.91 -2.97
CA GLY A 416 -16.44 -4.32 -1.73
C GLY A 416 -14.98 -4.62 -1.45
N ARG A 417 -14.52 -4.17 -0.29
CA ARG A 417 -13.17 -4.40 0.22
C ARG A 417 -13.26 -5.09 1.57
N ARG A 418 -12.41 -6.09 1.80
CA ARG A 418 -12.39 -6.86 3.05
C ARG A 418 -10.97 -7.14 3.48
N THR A 419 -10.81 -7.41 4.78
CA THR A 419 -9.60 -8.06 5.27
C THR A 419 -9.73 -9.56 5.04
N ILE A 420 -8.72 -10.18 4.45
CA ILE A 420 -8.63 -11.64 4.36
C ILE A 420 -7.60 -12.17 5.36
N PRO A 421 -7.87 -13.31 6.01
CA PRO A 421 -6.88 -14.00 6.82
C PRO A 421 -5.83 -14.70 5.93
N LEU A 422 -4.81 -15.26 6.55
CA LEU A 422 -3.91 -16.19 5.88
C LEU A 422 -4.70 -17.41 5.44
N LEU A 423 -4.66 -17.74 4.15
CA LEU A 423 -5.19 -19.00 3.61
C LEU A 423 -4.04 -19.84 3.07
N PRO A 424 -3.56 -20.86 3.81
CA PRO A 424 -2.50 -21.74 3.35
C PRO A 424 -2.84 -22.47 2.05
N ALA A 425 -1.82 -22.92 1.33
CA ALA A 425 -2.01 -23.78 0.17
C ALA A 425 -2.67 -25.11 0.60
N GLY A 426 -3.69 -25.51 -0.14
CA GLY A 426 -4.44 -26.74 0.09
C GLY A 426 -5.53 -26.65 1.15
N GLU A 427 -5.73 -25.50 1.79
CA GLU A 427 -6.85 -25.26 2.73
C GLU A 427 -8.11 -24.80 1.99
N ASP A 428 -9.27 -25.10 2.57
CA ASP A 428 -10.58 -24.71 2.06
C ASP A 428 -11.03 -23.38 2.66
N ALA A 429 -11.78 -22.59 1.90
CA ALA A 429 -12.33 -21.31 2.35
C ALA A 429 -13.69 -21.01 1.74
N ASP A 430 -14.57 -20.43 2.54
CA ASP A 430 -15.89 -19.96 2.14
C ASP A 430 -15.96 -18.44 2.23
N TRP A 431 -15.82 -17.74 1.10
CA TRP A 431 -15.84 -16.28 1.07
C TRP A 431 -17.12 -15.73 0.47
N SER A 432 -17.71 -14.77 1.16
CA SER A 432 -18.94 -14.11 0.69
C SER A 432 -18.64 -12.98 -0.29
N PHE A 433 -19.40 -12.92 -1.38
CA PHE A 433 -19.26 -11.97 -2.48
C PHE A 433 -20.39 -10.93 -2.55
N GLY A 434 -21.32 -10.95 -1.60
CA GLY A 434 -22.36 -9.91 -1.47
C GLY A 434 -23.76 -10.47 -1.27
N PRO A 435 -24.75 -9.57 -1.08
CA PRO A 435 -26.14 -9.95 -0.90
C PRO A 435 -26.77 -10.51 -2.19
N LEU A 436 -27.73 -11.41 -2.03
CA LEU A 436 -28.63 -11.90 -3.07
C LEU A 436 -30.04 -11.39 -2.77
N ASP A 437 -30.36 -10.16 -3.18
CA ASP A 437 -31.62 -9.48 -2.85
C ASP A 437 -32.88 -10.25 -3.27
N GLY A 438 -32.76 -11.09 -4.30
CA GLY A 438 -33.84 -11.95 -4.78
C GLY A 438 -34.11 -13.18 -3.90
N LEU A 439 -33.22 -13.53 -2.97
CA LEU A 439 -33.42 -14.62 -2.02
C LEU A 439 -33.88 -14.05 -0.67
N ARG A 440 -35.19 -14.08 -0.42
CA ARG A 440 -35.81 -13.51 0.79
C ARG A 440 -35.94 -14.53 1.90
N LEU A 441 -35.56 -14.15 3.11
CA LEU A 441 -35.56 -14.97 4.31
C LEU A 441 -36.56 -14.46 5.34
N SER A 442 -37.17 -15.37 6.09
CA SER A 442 -37.94 -15.02 7.29
C SER A 442 -37.91 -16.14 8.31
N ARG A 443 -37.83 -15.79 9.59
CA ARG A 443 -37.95 -16.69 10.74
C ARG A 443 -39.20 -16.32 11.54
N VAL A 444 -40.18 -17.20 11.58
CA VAL A 444 -41.45 -16.97 12.29
C VAL A 444 -41.53 -17.90 13.49
N VAL A 445 -41.74 -17.35 14.68
CA VAL A 445 -42.03 -18.15 15.88
C VAL A 445 -43.52 -18.50 15.84
N GLU A 446 -43.82 -19.77 15.56
CA GLU A 446 -45.19 -20.27 15.41
C GLU A 446 -45.83 -20.55 16.76
N ASP A 447 -45.05 -21.18 17.65
CA ASP A 447 -45.47 -21.48 19.02
C ASP A 447 -44.30 -21.25 19.96
N ARG A 448 -44.61 -20.63 21.10
CA ARG A 448 -43.69 -20.52 22.23
C ARG A 448 -44.49 -20.61 23.51
N SER A 449 -44.24 -21.65 24.28
CA SER A 449 -44.91 -21.89 25.55
C SER A 449 -43.90 -22.19 26.66
N GLU A 450 -44.13 -21.60 27.83
CA GLU A 450 -43.32 -21.82 29.02
C GLU A 450 -44.26 -22.17 30.19
N GLY A 451 -43.93 -23.22 30.95
CA GLY A 451 -44.77 -23.66 32.07
C GLY A 451 -44.19 -24.80 32.90
N ASP A 452 -44.87 -25.11 33.99
CA ASP A 452 -44.54 -26.24 34.87
C ASP A 452 -45.31 -27.50 34.46
N GLU A 453 -44.63 -28.64 34.29
CA GLU A 453 -45.27 -29.94 34.04
C GLU A 453 -45.14 -30.90 35.24
N GLY A 454 -46.18 -31.70 35.51
CA GLY A 454 -46.17 -32.81 36.48
C GLY A 454 -47.02 -32.61 37.75
N LEU A 455 -47.77 -33.65 38.15
CA LEU A 455 -48.66 -33.62 39.34
C LEU A 455 -47.95 -34.00 40.66
N LEU A 456 -46.74 -34.59 40.59
CA LEU A 456 -45.98 -35.09 41.75
C LEU A 456 -44.55 -34.51 41.87
N ARG A 457 -43.91 -34.19 40.74
CA ARG A 457 -42.64 -33.42 40.66
C ARG A 457 -42.83 -32.38 39.56
N ARG A 458 -42.71 -31.10 39.90
CA ARG A 458 -42.77 -30.01 38.92
C ARG A 458 -41.41 -29.90 38.23
N SER A 459 -41.41 -29.72 36.92
CA SER A 459 -40.25 -29.31 36.12
C SER A 459 -40.64 -28.11 35.27
N GLY A 460 -39.75 -27.13 35.15
CA GLY A 460 -39.93 -26.05 34.19
C GLY A 460 -39.71 -26.59 32.78
N LYS A 461 -40.55 -26.16 31.84
CA LYS A 461 -40.45 -26.49 30.42
C LYS A 461 -40.59 -25.25 29.55
N LEU A 462 -39.77 -25.17 28.51
CA LEU A 462 -39.87 -24.21 27.41
C LEU A 462 -39.96 -24.98 26.09
N ASN A 463 -41.05 -24.80 25.37
CA ASN A 463 -41.20 -25.27 24.00
C ASN A 463 -41.18 -24.08 23.07
N GLU A 464 -40.40 -24.17 21.99
CA GLU A 464 -40.43 -23.20 20.90
C GLU A 464 -40.44 -23.94 19.58
N THR A 465 -41.32 -23.53 18.67
CA THR A 465 -41.38 -23.98 17.28
C THR A 465 -41.26 -22.79 16.36
N VAL A 466 -40.34 -22.86 15.41
CA VAL A 466 -40.09 -21.82 14.42
C VAL A 466 -40.18 -22.37 13.01
N THR A 467 -40.70 -21.56 12.09
CA THR A 467 -40.66 -21.81 10.66
C THR A 467 -39.62 -20.90 10.03
N LEU A 468 -38.64 -21.50 9.36
CA LEU A 468 -37.65 -20.83 8.54
C LEU A 468 -38.14 -20.88 7.10
N ARG A 469 -38.41 -19.72 6.52
CA ARG A 469 -38.94 -19.61 5.17
C ARG A 469 -37.98 -18.90 4.26
N LEU A 470 -37.73 -19.51 3.12
CA LEU A 470 -36.83 -19.02 2.07
C LEU A 470 -37.61 -18.93 0.77
N ARG A 471 -37.56 -17.77 0.13
CA ARG A 471 -38.22 -17.53 -1.17
C ARG A 471 -37.18 -17.09 -2.19
N ASN A 472 -37.11 -17.82 -3.30
CA ASN A 472 -36.34 -17.42 -4.45
C ASN A 472 -37.22 -16.60 -5.40
N LEU A 473 -36.91 -15.33 -5.55
CA LEU A 473 -37.58 -14.41 -6.48
C LEU A 473 -36.77 -14.17 -7.75
N THR A 474 -35.66 -14.91 -7.92
CA THR A 474 -34.82 -14.86 -9.12
C THR A 474 -35.29 -15.89 -10.15
N ASP A 475 -34.81 -15.72 -11.38
CA ASP A 475 -35.03 -16.63 -12.51
C ASP A 475 -34.02 -17.80 -12.58
N ARG A 476 -33.10 -17.89 -11.61
CA ARG A 476 -32.10 -18.95 -11.50
C ARG A 476 -32.28 -19.83 -10.26
N ALA A 477 -31.86 -21.08 -10.36
CA ALA A 477 -31.78 -21.97 -9.21
C ALA A 477 -30.56 -21.61 -8.34
N TRP A 478 -30.67 -21.83 -7.03
CA TRP A 478 -29.58 -21.62 -6.09
C TRP A 478 -29.36 -22.86 -5.22
N PRO A 479 -28.13 -23.41 -5.15
CA PRO A 479 -27.73 -24.26 -4.04
C PRO A 479 -27.77 -23.42 -2.77
N VAL A 480 -28.55 -23.82 -1.77
CA VAL A 480 -28.71 -23.08 -0.51
C VAL A 480 -28.09 -23.85 0.64
N ARG A 481 -27.30 -23.13 1.45
CA ARG A 481 -26.89 -23.55 2.80
C ARG A 481 -27.63 -22.70 3.83
N LEU A 482 -28.71 -23.24 4.37
CA LEU A 482 -29.52 -22.61 5.41
C LEU A 482 -28.92 -22.94 6.78
N MET A 483 -28.74 -21.93 7.62
CA MET A 483 -28.25 -22.09 8.99
C MET A 483 -29.24 -21.50 10.01
N ASP A 484 -29.45 -22.23 11.10
CA ASP A 484 -30.13 -21.76 12.31
C ASP A 484 -29.51 -22.46 13.52
N GLN A 485 -30.07 -22.23 14.71
CA GLN A 485 -29.54 -22.72 15.96
C GLN A 485 -30.63 -23.25 16.88
N VAL A 486 -30.24 -24.22 17.72
CA VAL A 486 -30.98 -24.66 18.91
C VAL A 486 -30.14 -24.42 20.16
N PRO A 487 -30.77 -24.26 21.33
CA PRO A 487 -30.03 -24.20 22.59
C PRO A 487 -29.18 -25.46 22.80
N TYR A 488 -28.09 -25.31 23.56
CA TYR A 488 -27.30 -26.45 24.05
C TYR A 488 -27.04 -26.29 25.55
N SER A 489 -26.77 -27.40 26.24
CA SER A 489 -26.52 -27.43 27.68
C SER A 489 -25.24 -28.20 28.01
N GLU A 490 -24.49 -27.73 29.01
CA GLU A 490 -23.39 -28.45 29.67
C GLU A 490 -23.81 -29.02 31.04
N GLN A 491 -25.02 -28.69 31.50
CA GLN A 491 -25.57 -29.14 32.78
C GLN A 491 -26.41 -30.39 32.58
N GLN A 492 -26.18 -31.42 33.39
CA GLN A 492 -26.93 -32.68 33.32
C GLN A 492 -28.43 -32.47 33.61
N ASP A 493 -28.77 -31.50 34.45
CA ASP A 493 -30.15 -31.25 34.88
C ASP A 493 -30.93 -30.33 33.92
N LEU A 494 -30.29 -29.73 32.91
CA LEU A 494 -30.95 -28.99 31.83
C LEU A 494 -30.89 -29.81 30.55
N THR A 495 -32.01 -30.44 30.22
CA THR A 495 -32.14 -31.29 29.02
C THR A 495 -32.69 -30.47 27.87
N ILE A 496 -32.04 -30.54 26.70
CA ILE A 496 -32.53 -29.95 25.45
C ILE A 496 -32.81 -31.07 24.46
N ASN A 497 -34.04 -31.16 23.99
CA ASN A 497 -34.47 -32.04 22.91
C ASN A 497 -34.91 -31.18 21.73
N TRP A 498 -34.57 -31.55 20.51
CA TRP A 498 -35.02 -30.82 19.32
C TRP A 498 -35.32 -31.76 18.17
N GLN A 499 -36.14 -31.28 17.24
CA GLN A 499 -36.49 -31.96 16.01
C GLN A 499 -36.65 -30.93 14.89
N ALA A 500 -36.39 -31.33 13.66
CA ALA A 500 -36.61 -30.50 12.49
C ALA A 500 -37.28 -31.29 11.37
N ASP A 501 -38.07 -30.61 10.53
CA ASP A 501 -38.62 -31.13 9.30
C ASP A 501 -38.37 -30.14 8.15
N PRO A 502 -37.54 -30.49 7.15
CA PRO A 502 -36.67 -31.67 7.11
C PRO A 502 -35.56 -31.63 8.19
N MET A 503 -34.95 -32.78 8.49
CA MET A 503 -33.76 -32.85 9.34
C MET A 503 -32.55 -32.18 8.65
N PRO A 504 -31.66 -31.50 9.41
CA PRO A 504 -30.45 -30.91 8.86
C PRO A 504 -29.48 -31.96 8.32
N GLY A 505 -28.70 -31.58 7.33
CA GLY A 505 -27.64 -32.41 6.76
C GLY A 505 -26.38 -32.42 7.61
N VAL A 506 -26.15 -31.34 8.36
CA VAL A 506 -24.99 -31.16 9.25
C VAL A 506 -25.44 -30.59 10.60
N THR A 507 -24.91 -31.13 11.68
CA THR A 507 -25.10 -30.66 13.06
C THR A 507 -23.75 -30.30 13.67
N ASP A 508 -23.70 -29.21 14.43
CA ASP A 508 -22.50 -28.68 15.07
C ASP A 508 -21.34 -28.42 14.08
N PRO A 509 -21.56 -27.71 12.96
CA PRO A 509 -20.49 -27.34 12.03
C PRO A 509 -19.34 -26.67 12.77
N ASP A 510 -18.11 -27.02 12.41
CA ASP A 510 -16.87 -26.57 13.06
C ASP A 510 -16.79 -26.85 14.58
N GLY A 511 -17.55 -27.85 15.06
CA GLY A 511 -17.64 -28.19 16.48
C GLY A 511 -18.46 -27.21 17.33
N ARG A 512 -19.20 -26.31 16.68
CA ARG A 512 -20.02 -25.28 17.35
C ARG A 512 -21.38 -25.86 17.74
N ARG A 513 -21.48 -26.30 18.99
CA ARG A 513 -22.67 -26.94 19.57
C ARG A 513 -23.94 -26.11 19.37
N GLY A 514 -25.01 -26.78 18.91
CA GLY A 514 -26.33 -26.20 18.71
C GLY A 514 -26.53 -25.53 17.35
N LEU A 515 -25.51 -25.46 16.48
CA LEU A 515 -25.69 -24.95 15.12
C LEU A 515 -26.17 -26.08 14.18
N LEU A 516 -27.12 -25.76 13.32
CA LEU A 516 -27.76 -26.69 12.38
C LEU A 516 -27.66 -26.14 10.96
N GLU A 517 -27.37 -27.02 9.99
CA GLU A 517 -27.22 -26.63 8.60
C GLU A 517 -27.95 -27.58 7.65
N TRP A 518 -28.74 -27.00 6.74
CA TRP A 518 -29.49 -27.70 5.69
C TRP A 518 -28.94 -27.34 4.32
N HIS A 519 -28.80 -28.36 3.46
CA HIS A 519 -28.40 -28.20 2.06
C HIS A 519 -29.53 -28.62 1.13
N PHE A 520 -29.91 -27.74 0.21
CA PHE A 520 -30.91 -28.04 -0.82
C PHE A 520 -30.80 -27.06 -1.99
N ASP A 521 -31.24 -27.49 -3.17
CA ASP A 521 -31.42 -26.61 -4.32
C ASP A 521 -32.78 -25.91 -4.26
N LEU A 522 -32.78 -24.58 -4.36
CA LEU A 522 -33.99 -23.76 -4.42
C LEU A 522 -34.21 -23.28 -5.85
N ALA A 523 -35.19 -23.88 -6.52
CA ALA A 523 -35.55 -23.56 -7.91
C ALA A 523 -35.98 -22.08 -8.09
N PRO A 524 -35.96 -21.55 -9.32
CA PRO A 524 -36.49 -20.21 -9.62
C PRO A 524 -37.93 -20.07 -9.14
N GLU A 525 -38.27 -18.89 -8.61
CA GLU A 525 -39.64 -18.55 -8.13
C GLU A 525 -40.21 -19.48 -7.04
N ALA A 526 -39.38 -20.36 -6.45
CA ALA A 526 -39.81 -21.36 -5.48
C ALA A 526 -39.69 -20.87 -4.03
N GLU A 527 -40.41 -21.56 -3.14
CA GLU A 527 -40.38 -21.34 -1.70
C GLU A 527 -40.06 -22.64 -0.97
N ARG A 528 -39.31 -22.54 0.13
CA ARG A 528 -38.98 -23.67 1.00
C ARG A 528 -39.14 -23.26 2.46
N ASP A 529 -39.89 -24.08 3.19
CA ASP A 529 -40.04 -23.98 4.64
C ASP A 529 -39.25 -25.10 5.33
N VAL A 530 -38.66 -24.78 6.48
CA VAL A 530 -38.10 -25.72 7.45
C VAL A 530 -38.71 -25.43 8.80
N THR A 531 -39.34 -26.42 9.42
CA THR A 531 -39.86 -26.29 10.79
C THR A 531 -38.83 -26.84 11.76
N LEU A 532 -38.46 -26.04 12.77
CA LEU A 532 -37.52 -26.40 13.82
C LEU A 532 -38.22 -26.23 15.17
N SER A 533 -38.23 -27.29 15.98
CA SER A 533 -38.80 -27.28 17.32
C SER A 533 -37.77 -27.72 18.34
N TYR A 534 -37.73 -27.06 19.51
CA TYR A 534 -36.98 -27.54 20.66
C TYR A 534 -37.82 -27.48 21.95
N GLU A 535 -37.54 -28.43 22.84
CA GLU A 535 -38.02 -28.51 24.22
C GLU A 535 -36.81 -28.43 25.15
N ALA A 536 -36.80 -27.45 26.05
CA ALA A 536 -35.89 -27.37 27.17
C ALA A 536 -36.64 -27.75 28.46
N SER A 537 -36.03 -28.61 29.30
CA SER A 537 -36.59 -29.04 30.58
C SER A 537 -35.57 -28.93 31.70
N TRP A 538 -35.98 -28.38 32.84
CA TRP A 538 -35.13 -28.15 34.01
C TRP A 538 -35.88 -28.34 35.36
N PRO A 539 -35.18 -28.50 36.49
CA PRO A 539 -35.82 -28.68 37.79
C PRO A 539 -36.61 -27.43 38.22
N ALA A 540 -37.80 -27.59 38.80
CA ALA A 540 -38.67 -26.46 39.15
C ALA A 540 -38.12 -25.52 40.24
N ASP A 541 -37.05 -25.90 40.97
CA ASP A 541 -36.36 -25.01 41.91
C ASP A 541 -35.28 -24.14 41.24
N LYS A 542 -35.12 -24.25 39.91
CA LYS A 542 -34.19 -23.47 39.11
C LYS A 542 -34.93 -22.51 38.18
N VAL A 543 -34.23 -21.47 37.77
CA VAL A 543 -34.71 -20.48 36.78
C VAL A 543 -33.79 -20.59 35.57
N LEU A 544 -34.38 -20.71 34.37
CA LEU A 544 -33.64 -20.64 33.12
C LEU A 544 -33.12 -19.19 32.95
N GLN A 545 -31.80 -19.02 32.87
CA GLN A 545 -31.14 -17.70 32.75
C GLN A 545 -30.70 -17.40 31.33
#